data_AF-A0A3D3RNN1-F1
#
_entry.id   AF-A0A3D3RNN1-F1
#
_cell.length_a   1.000
_cell.length_b   1.000
_cell.length_c   1.000
_cell.angle_alpha   90.00
_cell.angle_beta   90.00
_cell.angle_gamma   90.00
#
_symmetry.space_group_name_H-M   'P 1'
#
loop_
_entity.id
_entity.type
_entity.pdbx_description
1 polymer ?
#
loop_
_entity_poly.entity_id
_entity_poly.type
_entity_poly.pdbx_seq_one_letter_code
_entity_poly.pdbx_strand_id
1 'polypeptide(L)'
;MKLSPLTSVFGLILNISPLSNDCCSQMISLQTGNGIVNIVISKDTYVVDCTRLRAGMRIHAFYDANAPVPLIFPPQYRAEVVAVATSGEQVTITHFDRDLVASNGSLKLNLDNRTVIVTQNGQRYDCNPGGNTLMVFYRTTTRSIPPQTTPRKIIVFC
;
A
#
# COMPACT_ATOMS: atom_id res chain seq x y z
N MET A 1 -0.38 -13.14 9.95
CA MET A 1 -1.34 -12.01 10.03
C MET A 1 -2.26 -12.10 8.81
N LYS A 2 -3.56 -12.36 8.97
CA LYS A 2 -4.49 -12.47 7.83
C LYS A 2 -4.94 -11.05 7.48
N LEU A 3 -4.34 -10.48 6.43
CA LEU A 3 -4.81 -9.20 5.90
C LEU A 3 -6.19 -9.45 5.26
N SER A 4 -7.19 -8.71 5.71
CA SER A 4 -8.47 -8.56 5.01
C SER A 4 -8.23 -8.10 3.56
N PRO A 5 -9.21 -8.21 2.65
CA PRO A 5 -9.05 -7.63 1.32
C PRO A 5 -8.77 -6.12 1.44
N LEU A 6 -7.54 -5.73 1.10
CA LEU A 6 -7.10 -4.35 1.16
C LEU A 6 -7.44 -3.62 -0.12
N THR A 7 -8.00 -2.42 0.03
CA THR A 7 -8.18 -1.46 -1.07
C THR A 7 -7.30 -0.25 -0.84
N SER A 8 -6.78 0.33 -1.92
CA SER A 8 -5.88 1.49 -1.85
C SER A 8 -6.56 2.76 -2.33
N VAL A 9 -6.33 3.87 -1.63
CA VAL A 9 -6.56 5.23 -2.12
C VAL A 9 -5.21 5.86 -2.44
N PHE A 10 -5.06 6.33 -3.68
CA PHE A 10 -3.88 7.07 -4.12
C PHE A 10 -4.17 8.58 -4.12
N GLY A 11 -3.28 9.37 -3.54
CA GLY A 11 -3.46 10.82 -3.50
C GLY A 11 -2.24 11.61 -3.02
N LEU A 12 -2.37 12.93 -3.12
CA LEU A 12 -1.41 13.91 -2.61
C LEU A 12 -1.81 14.34 -1.20
N ILE A 13 -0.87 14.33 -0.25
CA ILE A 13 -1.10 14.85 1.09
C ILE A 13 -1.24 16.37 1.04
N LEU A 14 -2.42 16.88 1.41
CA LEU A 14 -2.68 18.31 1.56
C LEU A 14 -2.27 18.81 2.94
N ASN A 15 -2.70 18.11 3.97
CA ASN A 15 -2.45 18.46 5.37
C ASN A 15 -2.43 17.20 6.25
N ILE A 16 -1.76 17.32 7.40
CA ILE A 16 -1.74 16.33 8.47
C ILE A 16 -2.09 17.07 9.76
N SER A 17 -3.14 16.64 10.44
CA SER A 17 -3.59 17.20 11.72
C SER A 17 -3.69 16.11 12.79
N PRO A 18 -3.39 16.42 14.08
CA PRO A 18 -3.64 15.47 15.16
C PRO A 18 -5.13 15.14 15.25
N LEU A 19 -5.46 13.89 15.58
CA LEU A 19 -6.81 13.53 15.98
C LEU A 19 -7.00 13.98 17.43
N SER A 20 -8.11 14.66 17.74
CA SER A 20 -8.30 15.30 19.05
C SER A 20 -8.03 14.36 20.22
N ASN A 21 -7.20 14.81 21.16
CA ASN A 21 -6.79 14.10 22.38
C ASN A 21 -6.08 12.73 22.18
N ASP A 22 -5.64 12.39 20.97
CA ASP A 22 -4.83 11.18 20.71
C ASP A 22 -3.53 11.56 19.97
N CYS A 23 -2.41 11.52 20.69
CA CYS A 23 -1.09 11.81 20.13
C CYS A 23 -0.59 10.73 19.15
N CYS A 24 -1.14 9.52 19.23
CA CYS A 24 -0.76 8.38 18.39
C CYS A 24 -1.60 8.28 17.13
N SER A 25 -2.61 9.15 16.97
CA SER A 25 -3.47 9.18 15.80
C SER A 25 -3.42 10.53 15.09
N GLN A 26 -3.38 10.47 13.76
CA GLN A 26 -3.34 11.63 12.90
C GLN A 26 -4.35 11.47 11.77
N MET A 27 -4.98 12.57 11.38
CA MET A 27 -5.79 12.63 10.17
C MET A 27 -4.98 13.26 9.05
N ILE A 28 -4.97 12.60 7.90
CA ILE A 28 -4.33 13.05 6.67
C ILE A 28 -5.41 13.35 5.64
N SER A 29 -5.48 14.60 5.19
CA SER A 29 -6.34 14.95 4.05
C SER A 29 -5.60 14.70 2.74
N LEU A 30 -6.13 13.81 1.91
CA LEU A 30 -5.61 13.45 0.61
C LEU A 30 -6.44 14.08 -0.51
N GLN A 31 -5.76 14.72 -1.45
CA GLN A 31 -6.34 15.04 -2.74
C GLN A 31 -6.15 13.84 -3.69
N THR A 32 -7.27 13.24 -4.09
CA THR A 32 -7.31 12.11 -5.02
C THR A 32 -7.85 12.56 -6.38
N GLY A 33 -7.85 11.68 -7.37
CA GLY A 33 -8.50 11.93 -8.65
C GLY A 33 -10.03 12.15 -8.55
N ASN A 34 -10.65 11.64 -7.47
CA ASN A 34 -12.10 11.67 -7.27
C ASN A 34 -12.54 12.70 -6.20
N GLY A 35 -11.63 13.55 -5.73
CA GLY A 35 -11.89 14.54 -4.68
C GLY A 35 -11.07 14.30 -3.42
N ILE A 36 -11.46 14.99 -2.33
CA ILE A 36 -10.75 14.92 -1.05
C ILE A 36 -11.21 13.69 -0.27
N VAL A 37 -10.26 13.00 0.35
CA VAL A 37 -10.48 11.85 1.24
C VAL A 37 -9.65 12.05 2.50
N ASN A 38 -10.19 11.71 3.66
CA ASN A 38 -9.43 11.73 4.91
C ASN A 38 -8.96 10.31 5.28
N ILE A 39 -7.70 10.18 5.65
CA ILE A 39 -7.08 8.93 6.09
C ILE A 39 -6.69 9.08 7.55
N VAL A 40 -7.15 8.17 8.39
CA VAL A 40 -6.74 8.08 9.80
C VAL A 40 -5.55 7.13 9.89
N ILE A 41 -4.42 7.66 10.35
CA ILE A 41 -3.25 6.88 10.76
C ILE A 41 -3.31 6.73 12.27
N SER A 42 -3.07 5.52 12.77
CA SER A 42 -3.03 5.20 14.19
C SER A 42 -1.78 4.39 14.54
N LYS A 43 -1.60 4.04 15.81
CA LYS A 43 -0.50 3.18 16.27
C LYS A 43 -0.38 1.84 15.54
N ASP A 44 -1.48 1.33 14.99
CA ASP A 44 -1.55 0.03 14.32
C ASP A 44 -1.32 0.15 12.80
N THR A 45 -1.19 1.37 12.27
CA THR A 45 -0.94 1.61 10.85
C THR A 45 0.53 1.36 10.52
N TYR A 46 0.80 0.43 9.60
CA TYR A 46 2.14 0.19 9.09
C TYR A 46 2.53 1.24 8.04
N VAL A 47 3.39 2.19 8.43
CA VAL A 47 3.98 3.14 7.49
C VAL A 47 5.28 2.57 6.95
N VAL A 48 5.31 2.31 5.63
CA VAL A 48 6.44 1.68 4.97
C VAL A 48 7.74 2.47 5.19
N ASP A 49 8.81 1.73 5.50
CA ASP A 49 10.15 2.25 5.79
C ASP A 49 10.19 3.27 6.96
N CYS A 50 9.17 3.23 7.84
CA CYS A 50 8.99 4.21 8.92
C CYS A 50 9.06 5.66 8.44
N THR A 51 8.62 5.90 7.20
CA THR A 51 8.78 7.20 6.54
C THR A 51 7.93 8.26 7.21
N ARG A 52 8.55 9.39 7.60
CA ARG A 52 7.79 10.54 8.14
C ARG A 52 7.00 11.24 7.03
N LEU A 53 5.68 11.11 7.07
CA LEU A 53 4.75 11.72 6.12
C LEU A 53 4.67 13.24 6.29
N ARG A 54 4.50 13.95 5.16
CA ARG A 54 4.40 15.42 5.08
C ARG A 54 3.50 15.86 3.93
N ALA A 55 2.95 17.06 4.02
CA ALA A 55 2.25 17.71 2.91
C ALA A 55 3.13 17.75 1.64
N GLY A 56 2.50 17.54 0.48
CA GLY A 56 3.17 17.46 -0.82
C GLY A 56 3.65 16.05 -1.21
N MET A 57 3.64 15.07 -0.30
CA MET A 57 3.96 13.67 -0.64
C MET A 57 2.79 12.98 -1.35
N ARG A 58 3.09 12.09 -2.29
CA ARG A 58 2.11 11.18 -2.88
C ARG A 58 2.16 9.84 -2.17
N ILE A 59 1.00 9.32 -1.78
CA ILE A 59 0.91 8.07 -1.03
C ILE A 59 -0.16 7.14 -1.59
N HIS A 60 0.03 5.85 -1.37
CA HIS A 60 -1.05 4.87 -1.32
C HIS A 60 -1.39 4.59 0.14
N ALA A 61 -2.65 4.82 0.51
CA ALA A 61 -3.21 4.42 1.79
C ALA A 61 -4.09 3.19 1.57
N PHE A 62 -3.70 2.06 2.16
CA PHE A 62 -4.46 0.82 2.12
C PHE A 62 -5.32 0.70 3.36
N TYR A 63 -6.58 0.31 3.18
CA TYR A 63 -7.56 0.10 4.24
C TYR A 63 -8.36 -1.19 3.96
N ASP A 64 -8.94 -1.78 5.00
CA ASP A 64 -9.83 -2.93 4.87
C ASP A 64 -11.10 -2.54 4.12
N ALA A 65 -11.35 -3.18 2.97
CA ALA A 65 -12.54 -2.95 2.16
C ALA A 65 -13.84 -3.31 2.88
N ASN A 66 -13.78 -4.19 3.88
CA ASN A 66 -14.92 -4.66 4.66
C ASN A 66 -15.13 -3.86 5.95
N ALA A 67 -14.22 -2.93 6.29
CA ALA A 67 -14.40 -2.11 7.48
C ALA A 67 -15.58 -1.14 7.30
N PRO A 68 -16.38 -0.89 8.37
CA PRO A 68 -17.47 0.06 8.30
C PRO A 68 -16.92 1.48 8.07
N VAL A 69 -17.44 2.17 7.06
CA VAL A 69 -17.04 3.53 6.68
C VAL A 69 -18.17 4.51 7.00
N PRO A 70 -17.92 5.59 7.77
CA PRO A 70 -18.92 6.62 8.04
C PRO A 70 -19.39 7.32 6.75
N LEU A 71 -20.70 7.51 6.61
CA LEU A 71 -21.32 8.20 5.47
C LEU A 71 -21.29 9.73 5.65
N ILE A 72 -20.10 10.30 5.81
CA ILE A 72 -19.86 11.75 5.94
C ILE A 72 -18.90 12.23 4.85
N PHE A 73 -18.90 13.53 4.57
CA PHE A 73 -18.00 14.15 3.59
C PHE A 73 -16.98 15.08 4.29
N PRO A 74 -15.68 15.01 3.95
CA PRO A 74 -15.03 13.99 3.13
C PRO A 74 -15.11 12.59 3.77
N PRO A 75 -15.13 11.51 2.96
CA PRO A 75 -15.10 10.14 3.47
C PRO A 75 -13.82 9.92 4.28
N GLN A 76 -13.92 9.08 5.33
CA GLN A 76 -12.82 8.80 6.24
C GLN A 76 -12.49 7.30 6.24
N TYR A 77 -11.23 6.95 5.97
CA TYR A 77 -10.76 5.56 6.01
C TYR A 77 -9.65 5.40 7.04
N ARG A 78 -9.67 4.30 7.80
CA ARG A 78 -8.57 3.94 8.69
C ARG A 78 -7.53 3.14 7.91
N ALA A 79 -6.31 3.65 7.82
CA ALA A 79 -5.25 2.97 7.08
C ALA A 79 -4.66 1.80 7.89
N GLU A 80 -4.50 0.66 7.23
CA GLU A 80 -3.68 -0.45 7.70
C GLU A 80 -2.24 -0.30 7.23
N VAL A 81 -2.03 0.11 5.98
CA VAL A 81 -0.70 0.30 5.40
C VAL A 81 -0.63 1.62 4.66
N VAL A 82 0.45 2.38 4.85
CA VAL A 82 0.70 3.61 4.08
C VAL A 82 2.06 3.52 3.42
N ALA A 83 2.09 3.75 2.10
CA ALA A 83 3.30 3.75 1.30
C ALA A 83 3.48 5.09 0.60
N VAL A 84 4.68 5.64 0.64
CA VAL A 84 5.04 6.77 -0.24
C VAL A 84 5.29 6.24 -1.64
N ALA A 85 4.64 6.84 -2.64
CA ALA A 85 4.83 6.50 -4.04
C ALA A 85 5.70 7.54 -4.74
N THR A 86 6.67 7.05 -5.52
CA THR A 86 7.40 7.89 -6.47
C THR A 86 6.55 8.17 -7.71
N SER A 87 6.97 9.13 -8.54
CA SER A 87 6.22 9.46 -9.77
C SER A 87 6.05 8.24 -10.67
N GLY A 88 4.80 7.95 -11.06
CA GLY A 88 4.43 6.83 -11.92
C GLY A 88 4.55 5.45 -11.25
N GLU A 89 4.79 5.39 -9.94
CA GLU A 89 4.85 4.14 -9.19
C GLU A 89 3.46 3.75 -8.69
N GLN A 90 3.10 2.51 -8.99
CA GLN A 90 1.93 1.83 -8.47
C GLN A 90 2.35 0.92 -7.32
N VAL A 91 1.43 0.75 -6.38
CA VAL A 91 1.61 -0.15 -5.24
C VAL A 91 0.36 -1.01 -5.11
N THR A 92 0.55 -2.32 -4.95
CA THR A 92 -0.52 -3.27 -4.66
C THR A 92 -0.17 -4.14 -3.48
N ILE A 93 -1.17 -4.59 -2.71
CA ILE A 93 -1.01 -5.56 -1.63
C ILE A 93 -2.00 -6.69 -1.86
N THR A 94 -1.51 -7.89 -2.13
CA THR A 94 -2.35 -9.08 -2.32
C THR A 94 -1.55 -10.35 -2.10
N HIS A 95 -2.25 -11.48 -2.04
CA HIS A 95 -1.62 -12.79 -2.00
C HIS A 95 -1.13 -13.19 -3.39
N PHE A 96 0.12 -13.64 -3.48
CA PHE A 96 0.69 -14.21 -4.70
C PHE A 96 0.97 -15.69 -4.47
N ASP A 97 0.59 -16.53 -5.42
CA ASP A 97 0.89 -17.96 -5.37
C ASP A 97 2.38 -18.24 -5.57
N ARG A 98 2.75 -19.53 -5.62
CA ARG A 98 4.14 -19.96 -5.78
C ARG A 98 4.75 -19.57 -7.14
N ASP A 99 3.90 -19.33 -8.14
CA ASP A 99 4.27 -18.88 -9.49
C ASP A 99 4.19 -17.35 -9.64
N LEU A 100 4.03 -16.64 -8.51
CA LEU A 100 3.94 -15.20 -8.41
C LEU A 100 2.80 -14.61 -9.24
N VAL A 101 1.67 -15.32 -9.28
CA VAL A 101 0.41 -14.83 -9.81
C VAL A 101 -0.46 -14.37 -8.64
N ALA A 102 -0.97 -13.15 -8.73
CA ALA A 102 -1.89 -12.62 -7.73
C ALA A 102 -3.14 -13.49 -7.67
N SER A 103 -3.65 -13.77 -6.46
CA SER A 103 -4.81 -14.64 -6.23
C SER A 103 -6.09 -14.18 -6.94
N ASN A 104 -6.19 -12.90 -7.26
CA ASN A 104 -7.29 -12.29 -8.01
C ASN A 104 -7.02 -12.17 -9.53
N GLY A 105 -5.91 -12.74 -10.03
CA GLY A 105 -5.51 -12.67 -11.43
C GLY A 105 -5.13 -11.26 -11.92
N SER A 106 -4.93 -10.30 -11.02
CA SER A 106 -4.69 -8.89 -11.40
C SER A 106 -3.27 -8.62 -11.91
N LEU A 107 -2.29 -9.43 -11.52
CA LEU A 107 -0.89 -9.20 -11.80
C LEU A 107 -0.09 -10.50 -11.72
N LYS A 108 0.90 -10.65 -12.59
CA LYS A 108 1.96 -11.66 -12.48
C LYS A 108 3.33 -10.98 -12.37
N LEU A 109 4.17 -11.44 -11.45
CA LEU A 109 5.50 -10.86 -11.22
C LEU A 109 6.57 -11.65 -11.95
N ASN A 110 7.46 -10.94 -12.63
CA ASN A 110 8.68 -11.47 -13.22
C ASN A 110 9.87 -10.85 -12.46
N LEU A 111 10.40 -11.56 -11.47
CA LEU A 111 11.51 -11.09 -10.66
C LEU A 111 12.77 -10.96 -11.49
N ASP A 112 13.53 -9.88 -11.25
CA ASP A 112 14.88 -9.73 -11.79
C ASP A 112 15.89 -9.49 -10.65
N ASN A 113 17.17 -9.45 -11.01
CA ASN A 113 18.26 -9.27 -10.06
C ASN A 113 18.27 -7.88 -9.40
N ARG A 114 17.42 -6.95 -9.86
CA ARG A 114 17.28 -5.59 -9.35
C ARG A 114 16.08 -5.43 -8.44
N THR A 115 15.17 -6.40 -8.40
CA THR A 115 14.04 -6.43 -7.46
C THR A 115 14.57 -6.51 -6.04
N VAL A 116 14.30 -5.47 -5.23
CA VAL A 116 14.61 -5.46 -3.81
C VAL A 116 13.52 -6.23 -3.05
N ILE A 117 13.87 -7.32 -2.38
CA ILE A 117 12.91 -8.12 -1.61
C ILE A 117 13.28 -8.04 -0.12
N VAL A 118 12.34 -7.55 0.68
CA VAL A 118 12.51 -7.35 2.12
C VAL A 118 11.30 -7.81 2.90
N THR A 119 11.46 -8.06 4.19
CA THR A 119 10.37 -8.28 5.14
C THR A 119 9.75 -6.94 5.59
N GLN A 120 8.62 -6.99 6.31
CA GLN A 120 7.96 -5.79 6.86
C GLN A 120 8.86 -4.97 7.80
N ASN A 121 9.79 -5.60 8.52
CA ASN A 121 10.76 -4.91 9.37
C ASN A 121 12.05 -4.52 8.63
N GLY A 122 12.05 -4.55 7.29
CA GLY A 122 13.14 -4.07 6.45
C GLY A 122 14.35 -5.00 6.34
N GLN A 123 14.27 -6.23 6.85
CA GLN A 123 15.34 -7.20 6.70
C GLN A 123 15.35 -7.78 5.29
N ARG A 124 16.53 -8.18 4.82
CA ARG A 124 16.68 -8.87 3.54
C ARG A 124 15.90 -10.19 3.54
N TYR A 125 15.20 -10.47 2.46
CA TYR A 125 14.48 -11.73 2.27
C TYR A 125 15.10 -12.52 1.11
N ASP A 126 15.73 -13.66 1.43
CA ASP A 126 16.52 -14.47 0.48
C ASP A 126 15.78 -15.69 -0.07
N CYS A 127 14.53 -15.90 0.33
CA CYS A 127 13.70 -17.01 -0.16
C CYS A 127 12.87 -16.58 -1.38
N ASN A 128 12.20 -17.53 -2.04
CA ASN A 128 11.15 -17.20 -3.00
C ASN A 128 9.99 -16.49 -2.25
N PRO A 129 9.57 -15.28 -2.68
CA PRO A 129 8.46 -14.57 -2.03
C PRO A 129 7.08 -15.18 -2.34
N GLY A 130 6.97 -16.05 -3.35
CA GLY A 130 5.71 -16.70 -3.73
C GLY A 130 5.09 -17.54 -2.61
N GLY A 131 3.76 -17.61 -2.60
CA GLY A 131 2.97 -18.21 -1.53
C GLY A 131 2.75 -17.31 -0.32
N ASN A 132 3.07 -16.01 -0.40
CA ASN A 132 2.87 -15.04 0.65
C ASN A 132 1.99 -13.86 0.20
N THR A 133 1.52 -13.07 1.16
CA THR A 133 1.01 -11.74 0.87
C THR A 133 2.18 -10.81 0.61
N LEU A 134 2.16 -10.14 -0.54
CA LEU A 134 3.22 -9.26 -1.00
C LEU A 134 2.67 -7.86 -1.19
N MET A 135 3.45 -6.87 -0.76
CA MET A 135 3.30 -5.49 -1.20
C MET A 135 4.32 -5.20 -2.29
N VAL A 136 3.83 -4.88 -3.47
CA VAL A 136 4.64 -4.82 -4.69
C VAL A 136 4.64 -3.39 -5.21
N PHE A 137 5.85 -2.86 -5.43
CA PHE A 137 6.10 -1.55 -6.02
C PHE A 137 6.57 -1.72 -7.47
N TYR A 138 5.81 -1.18 -8.42
CA TYR A 138 6.08 -1.33 -9.86
C TYR A 138 5.63 -0.10 -10.64
N ARG A 139 6.02 0.03 -11.91
CA ARG A 139 5.68 1.22 -12.73
C ARG A 139 4.92 0.88 -14.01
N THR A 140 5.31 -0.20 -14.67
CA THR A 140 4.79 -0.57 -15.99
C THR A 140 4.38 -2.03 -16.00
N THR A 141 3.29 -2.32 -16.69
CA THR A 141 2.82 -3.68 -16.92
C THR A 141 2.77 -3.98 -18.42
N THR A 142 2.89 -5.25 -18.78
CA THR A 142 2.61 -5.73 -20.14
C THR A 142 1.09 -5.72 -20.41
N ARG A 143 0.70 -5.92 -21.67
CA ARG A 143 -0.70 -6.10 -22.07
C ARG A 143 -1.16 -7.57 -22.07
N SER A 144 -0.41 -8.47 -21.43
CA SER A 144 -0.80 -9.89 -21.31
C SER A 144 -1.97 -10.05 -20.32
N ILE A 145 -2.57 -11.24 -20.31
CA ILE A 145 -3.59 -11.62 -19.32
C ILE A 145 -3.08 -12.84 -18.55
N PRO A 146 -2.75 -12.72 -17.24
CA PRO A 146 -2.73 -11.48 -16.47
C PRO A 146 -1.62 -10.51 -16.95
N PRO A 147 -1.74 -9.20 -16.66
CA PRO A 147 -0.66 -8.24 -16.88
C PRO A 147 0.59 -8.67 -16.11
N GLN A 148 1.76 -8.52 -16.73
CA GLN A 148 3.03 -8.90 -16.12
C GLN A 148 3.87 -7.66 -15.79
N THR A 149 4.63 -7.70 -14.70
CA THR A 149 5.57 -6.62 -14.35
C THR A 149 6.83 -7.16 -13.70
N THR A 150 7.93 -6.41 -13.85
CA THR A 150 9.13 -6.58 -13.05
C THR A 150 9.14 -5.53 -11.95
N PRO A 151 8.93 -5.91 -10.69
CA PRO A 151 8.82 -4.97 -9.59
C PRO A 151 10.17 -4.40 -9.18
N ARG A 152 10.16 -3.15 -8.70
CA ARG A 152 11.34 -2.51 -8.11
C ARG A 152 11.58 -3.02 -6.70
N LYS A 153 10.51 -3.13 -5.91
CA LYS A 153 10.56 -3.54 -4.50
C LYS A 153 9.37 -4.45 -4.18
N ILE A 154 9.63 -5.46 -3.36
CA ILE A 154 8.64 -6.34 -2.75
C ILE A 154 8.85 -6.31 -1.24
N ILE A 155 7.77 -6.12 -0.50
CA ILE A 155 7.72 -6.33 0.94
C ILE A 155 6.90 -7.59 1.21
N VAL A 156 7.52 -8.59 1.83
CA VAL A 156 6.90 -9.87 2.20
C VAL A 156 6.28 -9.75 3.59
N PHE A 157 5.00 -10.11 3.69
CA PHE A 157 4.28 -10.21 4.96
C PHE A 157 4.37 -11.66 5.46
N CYS A 158 5.44 -11.95 6.19
CA CYS A 158 5.76 -13.27 6.75
C CYS A 158 5.88 -13.21 8.28
#